data_AF-A0A919ZW63-F1
#
_entry.id   AF-A0A919ZW63-F1
#
_cell.length_a   1.000
_cell.length_b   1.000
_cell.length_c   1.000
_cell.angle_alpha   90.00
_cell.angle_beta   90.00
_cell.angle_gamma   90.00
#
_symmetry.space_group_name_H-M   'P 1'
#
loop_
_entity.id
_entity.type
_entity.pdbx_description
1 polymer ?
#
loop_
_entity_poly.entity_id
_entity_poly.type
_entity_poly.pdbx_seq_one_letter_code
_entity_poly.pdbx_strand_id
1 'polypeptide(L)'
;MIKEISVATRKTCFGFRGKDYTSQSFKDEWGFDFIVSGSIRSSNDRLRISVELSDMNDDRVIWSNKYDRINTDIFEIQDEIVTKIIRCIVGEIEITSLKRAHRKPTENMTSYEYTLKGRALNQKFDKEANAEAIKMLDAAIEADDTNALPYSWKACTLGQAMTLGFRERNDENMEEFLGSLSKANELNDNDWNTNRILGEASLTLQNFQQSKIYATKAYNANPNHPFVLSIYGDALIRNGEVESGIKVFEKMYKMEPIPAMDSNSDRPLKKLFLAYYLNNDYKKCDEIFNQIEEHDFQDWFIYMHIKTKQNIEYIKESWYEMGAEKFKDLNWKDEISLFHLNDKELKSSLESFAESH
;
A
#
# COMPACT_ATOMS: atom_id res chain seq x y z
N MET A 1 8.80 -12.72 22.17
CA MET A 1 8.10 -11.45 21.99
C MET A 1 7.78 -11.30 20.53
N ILE A 2 6.49 -11.32 20.18
CA ILE A 2 6.05 -11.13 18.79
C ILE A 2 6.24 -9.65 18.48
N LYS A 3 7.03 -9.34 17.45
CA LYS A 3 7.33 -7.95 17.06
C LYS A 3 6.34 -7.42 16.02
N GLU A 4 5.77 -8.31 15.21
CA GLU A 4 4.91 -7.97 14.07
C GLU A 4 3.85 -9.06 13.88
N ILE A 5 2.65 -8.67 13.42
CA ILE A 5 1.61 -9.59 12.94
C ILE A 5 1.32 -9.21 11.48
N SER A 6 1.38 -10.18 10.58
CA SER A 6 0.98 -10.00 9.18
C SER A 6 -0.52 -10.24 9.05
N VAL A 7 -1.22 -9.30 8.41
CA VAL A 7 -2.67 -9.36 8.20
C VAL A 7 -2.92 -9.29 6.71
N ALA A 8 -3.62 -10.29 6.16
CA ALA A 8 -4.02 -10.29 4.76
C ALA A 8 -4.87 -9.05 4.43
N THR A 9 -4.69 -8.50 3.23
CA THR A 9 -5.48 -7.33 2.83
C THR A 9 -6.97 -7.70 2.73
N ARG A 10 -7.85 -6.71 2.91
CA ARG A 10 -9.29 -6.90 2.69
C ARG A 10 -9.57 -7.50 1.31
N LYS A 11 -8.90 -7.02 0.26
CA LYS A 11 -9.09 -7.54 -1.10
C LYS A 11 -8.74 -9.03 -1.19
N THR A 12 -7.60 -9.42 -0.63
CA THR A 12 -7.18 -10.83 -0.51
C THR A 12 -8.27 -11.65 0.17
N CYS A 13 -8.76 -11.21 1.35
CA CYS A 13 -9.84 -11.91 2.07
C CYS A 13 -11.14 -12.04 1.24
N PHE A 14 -11.53 -10.99 0.51
CA PHE A 14 -12.75 -11.02 -0.33
C PHE A 14 -12.62 -11.94 -1.54
N GLY A 15 -11.40 -12.16 -2.06
CA GLY A 15 -11.14 -13.13 -3.13
C GLY A 15 -11.46 -14.59 -2.77
N PHE A 16 -11.63 -14.88 -1.47
CA PHE A 16 -12.00 -16.20 -0.95
C PHE A 16 -13.50 -16.36 -0.69
N ARG A 17 -14.29 -15.30 -0.85
CA ARG A 17 -15.73 -15.34 -0.57
C ARG A 17 -16.42 -16.36 -1.47
N GLY A 18 -17.05 -17.38 -0.87
CA GLY A 18 -17.81 -18.41 -1.58
C GLY A 18 -16.96 -19.53 -2.18
N LYS A 19 -15.67 -19.60 -1.88
CA LYS A 19 -14.81 -20.74 -2.21
C LYS A 19 -14.77 -21.70 -1.03
N ASP A 20 -14.92 -23.00 -1.29
CA ASP A 20 -14.80 -24.06 -0.29
C ASP A 20 -13.31 -24.37 -0.04
N TYR A 21 -12.66 -23.59 0.82
CA TYR A 21 -11.31 -23.90 1.30
C TYR A 21 -11.39 -24.58 2.67
N THR A 22 -10.60 -25.64 2.82
CA THR A 22 -10.25 -26.17 4.15
C THR A 22 -9.11 -25.32 4.73
N SER A 23 -9.05 -25.21 6.07
CA SER A 23 -7.95 -24.52 6.77
C SER A 23 -6.57 -25.02 6.33
N GLN A 24 -6.45 -26.33 6.09
CA GLN A 24 -5.23 -26.96 5.60
C GLN A 24 -4.86 -26.50 4.17
N SER A 25 -5.80 -26.56 3.22
CA SER A 25 -5.54 -26.10 1.84
C SER A 25 -5.15 -24.62 1.79
N PHE A 26 -5.75 -23.79 2.65
CA PHE A 26 -5.43 -22.37 2.71
C PHE A 26 -4.04 -22.11 3.28
N LYS A 27 -3.65 -22.86 4.32
CA LYS A 27 -2.31 -22.76 4.91
C LYS A 27 -1.23 -23.21 3.94
N ASP A 28 -1.44 -24.34 3.25
CA ASP A 28 -0.47 -24.88 2.29
C ASP A 28 -0.28 -23.94 1.09
N GLU A 29 -1.33 -23.22 0.69
CA GLU A 29 -1.29 -22.28 -0.44
C GLU A 29 -0.73 -20.89 -0.05
N TRP A 30 -1.07 -20.36 1.13
CA TRP A 30 -0.79 -18.94 1.47
C TRP A 30 0.05 -18.71 2.73
N GLY A 31 0.28 -19.75 3.55
CA GLY A 31 1.17 -19.67 4.71
C GLY A 31 0.67 -18.84 5.90
N PHE A 32 -0.64 -18.60 6.01
CA PHE A 32 -1.23 -17.95 7.20
C PHE A 32 -1.48 -18.94 8.34
N ASP A 33 -1.16 -18.52 9.57
CA ASP A 33 -1.31 -19.35 10.77
C ASP A 33 -2.71 -19.30 11.38
N PHE A 34 -3.44 -18.19 11.20
CA PHE A 34 -4.72 -17.94 11.84
C PHE A 34 -5.76 -17.38 10.85
N ILE A 35 -7.03 -17.71 11.09
CA ILE A 35 -8.17 -17.15 10.35
C ILE A 35 -9.20 -16.56 11.30
N VAL A 36 -9.70 -15.36 10.94
CA VAL A 36 -10.85 -14.75 11.59
C VAL A 36 -12.06 -14.90 10.67
N SER A 37 -13.07 -15.63 11.13
CA SER A 37 -14.32 -15.84 10.42
C SER A 37 -15.50 -15.31 11.22
N GLY A 38 -16.65 -15.10 10.57
CA GLY A 38 -17.81 -14.58 11.29
C GLY A 38 -19.01 -14.29 10.42
N SER A 39 -20.08 -13.84 11.08
CA SER A 39 -21.30 -13.40 10.41
C SER A 39 -21.91 -12.20 11.12
N ILE A 40 -22.53 -11.33 10.33
CA ILE A 40 -23.30 -10.19 10.82
C ILE A 40 -24.74 -10.41 10.36
N ARG A 41 -25.69 -10.34 11.29
CA ARG A 41 -27.13 -10.34 11.03
C ARG A 41 -27.71 -9.06 11.61
N SER A 42 -28.48 -8.34 10.81
CA SER A 42 -29.18 -7.13 11.23
C SER A 42 -30.69 -7.36 11.24
N SER A 43 -31.37 -6.84 12.25
CA SER A 43 -32.83 -6.82 12.35
C SER A 43 -33.28 -5.56 13.10
N ASN A 44 -33.94 -4.64 12.40
CA ASN A 44 -34.27 -3.30 12.89
C ASN A 44 -32.99 -2.61 13.43
N ASP A 45 -33.03 -2.10 14.66
CA ASP A 45 -31.86 -1.46 15.30
C ASP A 45 -30.90 -2.45 15.97
N ARG A 46 -31.13 -3.77 15.84
CA ARG A 46 -30.29 -4.80 16.50
C ARG A 46 -29.35 -5.48 15.52
N LEU A 47 -28.09 -5.53 15.90
CA LEU A 47 -27.03 -6.28 15.25
C LEU A 47 -26.64 -7.49 16.09
N ARG A 48 -26.56 -8.65 15.44
CA ARG A 48 -25.93 -9.85 15.95
C ARG A 48 -24.67 -10.12 15.17
N ILE A 49 -23.52 -10.05 15.84
CA ILE A 49 -22.21 -10.34 15.27
C ILE A 49 -21.68 -11.61 15.92
N SER A 50 -21.31 -12.60 15.11
CA SER A 50 -20.56 -13.78 15.56
C SER A 50 -19.18 -13.72 14.96
N VAL A 51 -18.14 -13.87 15.77
CA VAL A 51 -16.74 -13.88 15.32
C VAL A 51 -16.04 -15.08 15.93
N GLU A 52 -15.18 -15.70 15.14
CA GLU A 52 -14.34 -16.82 15.51
C GLU A 52 -12.91 -16.57 15.03
N LEU A 53 -11.94 -16.93 15.85
CA LEU A 53 -10.52 -16.98 15.53
C LEU A 53 -10.10 -18.45 15.66
N SER A 54 -9.52 -18.99 14.60
CA SER A 54 -9.10 -20.39 14.53
C SER A 54 -7.63 -20.50 14.13
N ASP A 55 -6.93 -21.45 14.74
CA ASP A 55 -5.56 -21.84 14.39
C ASP A 55 -5.62 -22.84 13.23
N MET A 56 -4.98 -22.49 12.12
CA MET A 56 -4.99 -23.29 10.90
C MET A 56 -4.00 -24.45 10.94
N ASN A 57 -3.15 -24.55 11.96
CA ASN A 57 -2.22 -25.67 12.13
C ASN A 57 -2.92 -26.96 12.56
N ASP A 58 -3.91 -26.86 13.44
CA ASP A 58 -4.66 -27.99 14.00
C ASP A 58 -6.18 -27.88 13.78
N ASP A 59 -6.61 -26.92 12.94
CA ASP A 59 -8.00 -26.59 12.63
C ASP A 59 -8.86 -26.36 13.88
N ARG A 60 -8.25 -25.73 14.90
CA ARG A 60 -8.86 -25.54 16.21
C ARG A 60 -9.36 -24.11 16.38
N VAL A 61 -10.61 -23.99 16.81
CA VAL A 61 -11.15 -22.71 17.30
C VAL A 61 -10.44 -22.31 18.59
N ILE A 62 -9.67 -21.22 18.55
CA ILE A 62 -8.95 -20.70 19.73
C ILE A 62 -9.74 -19.61 20.47
N TRP A 63 -10.66 -18.95 19.78
CA TRP A 63 -11.58 -18.00 20.40
C TRP A 63 -12.84 -17.85 19.56
N SER A 64 -14.00 -17.74 20.21
CA SER A 64 -15.23 -17.34 19.55
C SER A 64 -16.06 -16.46 20.48
N ASN A 65 -16.82 -15.54 19.91
CA ASN A 65 -17.71 -14.69 20.69
C ASN A 65 -18.93 -14.24 19.88
N LYS A 66 -20.01 -13.92 20.58
CA LYS A 66 -21.25 -13.40 20.01
C LYS A 66 -21.61 -12.07 20.67
N TYR A 67 -21.95 -11.09 19.84
CA TYR A 67 -22.32 -9.75 20.25
C TYR A 67 -23.73 -9.45 19.77
N ASP A 68 -24.63 -9.19 20.71
CA ASP A 68 -25.96 -8.66 20.45
C ASP A 68 -25.96 -7.18 20.90
N ARG A 69 -26.10 -6.24 19.95
CA ARG A 69 -25.98 -4.80 20.21
C ARG A 69 -26.98 -3.98 19.40
N ILE A 70 -27.18 -2.74 19.84
CA ILE A 70 -27.90 -1.72 19.09
C ILE A 70 -26.92 -1.11 18.08
N ASN A 71 -27.41 -0.68 16.92
CA ASN A 71 -26.58 -0.24 15.79
C ASN A 71 -25.58 0.90 16.13
N THR A 72 -25.89 1.69 17.17
CA THR A 72 -25.05 2.79 17.69
C THR A 72 -23.73 2.31 18.33
N ASP A 73 -23.64 1.05 18.77
CA ASP A 73 -22.51 0.56 19.57
C ASP A 73 -21.48 -0.23 18.73
N ILE A 74 -21.61 -0.23 17.40
CA ILE A 74 -20.85 -1.10 16.50
C ILE A 74 -19.32 -0.92 16.62
N PHE A 75 -18.84 0.28 16.94
CA PHE A 75 -17.42 0.58 17.03
C PHE A 75 -16.79 0.16 18.36
N GLU A 76 -17.53 0.22 19.48
CA GLU A 76 -17.06 -0.36 20.74
C GLU A 76 -16.82 -1.87 20.58
N ILE A 77 -17.69 -2.54 19.81
CA ILE A 77 -17.53 -3.96 19.49
C ILE A 77 -16.29 -4.19 18.62
N GLN A 78 -15.98 -3.32 17.65
CA GLN A 78 -14.79 -3.48 16.80
C GLN A 78 -13.51 -3.45 17.64
N ASP A 79 -13.35 -2.44 18.51
CA ASP A 79 -12.21 -2.35 19.41
C ASP A 79 -12.13 -3.56 20.35
N GLU A 80 -13.28 -4.00 20.86
CA GLU A 80 -13.36 -5.19 21.72
C GLU A 80 -12.95 -6.47 20.99
N ILE A 81 -13.45 -6.68 19.77
CA ILE A 81 -13.11 -7.83 18.91
C ILE A 81 -11.61 -7.83 18.61
N VAL A 82 -11.08 -6.72 18.11
CA VAL A 82 -9.65 -6.60 17.77
C VAL A 82 -8.79 -6.84 19.00
N THR A 83 -9.12 -6.20 20.13
CA THR A 83 -8.38 -6.40 21.39
C THR A 83 -8.40 -7.86 21.82
N LYS A 84 -9.55 -8.55 21.73
CA LYS A 84 -9.67 -9.97 22.09
C LYS A 84 -8.88 -10.89 21.16
N ILE A 85 -8.95 -10.66 19.84
CA ILE A 85 -8.17 -11.42 18.86
C ILE A 85 -6.69 -11.28 19.12
N ILE A 86 -6.19 -10.04 19.29
CA ILE A 86 -4.77 -9.81 19.57
C ILE A 86 -4.38 -10.43 20.93
N ARG A 87 -5.27 -10.42 21.94
CA ARG A 87 -5.01 -11.11 23.23
C ARG A 87 -4.81 -12.60 23.06
N CYS A 88 -5.60 -13.23 22.20
CA CYS A 88 -5.49 -14.65 21.91
C CYS A 88 -4.19 -14.99 21.16
N ILE A 89 -3.74 -14.14 20.24
CA ILE A 89 -2.53 -14.39 19.43
C ILE A 89 -1.25 -14.04 20.21
N VAL A 90 -1.26 -12.92 20.94
CA VAL A 90 -0.04 -12.25 21.43
C VAL A 90 0.07 -12.22 22.96
N GLY A 91 -1.05 -12.42 23.68
CA GLY A 91 -1.11 -12.36 25.14
C GLY A 91 -1.24 -10.95 25.73
N GLU A 92 -1.60 -10.86 27.01
CA GLU A 92 -1.90 -9.58 27.70
C GLU A 92 -0.68 -8.67 27.93
N ILE A 93 0.50 -9.27 28.15
CA ILE A 93 1.73 -8.52 28.44
C ILE A 93 2.17 -7.71 27.21
N GLU A 94 2.10 -8.31 26.03
CA GLU A 94 2.50 -7.66 24.77
C GLU A 94 1.51 -6.54 24.39
N ILE A 95 0.22 -6.70 24.68
CA ILE A 95 -0.83 -5.69 24.39
C ILE A 95 -0.77 -4.48 25.31
N THR A 96 -0.40 -4.68 26.58
CA THR A 96 -0.24 -3.55 27.50
C THR A 96 0.86 -2.59 27.02
N SER A 97 1.90 -3.12 26.38
CA SER A 97 2.95 -2.32 25.72
C SER A 97 2.42 -1.61 24.47
N LEU A 98 1.63 -2.28 23.62
CA LEU A 98 1.00 -1.69 22.43
C LEU A 98 -0.03 -0.60 22.75
N LYS A 99 -0.87 -0.78 23.76
CA LYS A 99 -1.88 0.21 24.19
C LYS A 99 -1.26 1.50 24.73
N ARG A 100 -0.07 1.43 25.32
CA ARG A 100 0.68 2.63 25.74
C ARG A 100 1.21 3.42 24.54
N ALA A 101 1.45 2.75 23.41
CA ALA A 101 1.92 3.36 22.17
C ALA A 101 0.78 3.89 21.28
N HIS A 102 -0.43 3.31 21.36
CA HIS A 102 -1.59 3.72 20.56
C HIS A 102 -2.72 4.30 21.42
N ARG A 103 -2.72 5.63 21.61
CA ARG A 103 -3.95 6.35 22.02
C ARG A 103 -4.94 6.36 20.85
N LYS A 104 -6.25 6.34 21.16
CA LYS A 104 -7.30 6.47 20.13
C LYS A 104 -7.08 7.76 19.33
N PRO A 105 -7.26 7.75 18.00
CA PRO A 105 -7.03 8.95 17.16
C PRO A 105 -7.93 10.14 17.54
N THR A 106 -9.11 9.87 18.10
CA THR A 106 -10.07 10.87 18.55
C THR A 106 -11.01 10.25 19.60
N GLU A 107 -11.56 11.08 20.49
CA GLU A 107 -12.70 10.73 21.35
C GLU A 107 -14.05 11.16 20.73
N ASN A 108 -14.02 11.93 19.62
CA ASN A 108 -15.19 12.35 18.88
C ASN A 108 -15.62 11.29 17.85
N MET A 109 -16.67 10.55 18.20
CA MET A 109 -17.21 9.47 17.36
C MET A 109 -17.67 9.95 15.97
N THR A 110 -18.24 11.15 15.87
CA THR A 110 -18.69 11.71 14.58
C THR A 110 -17.51 11.93 13.64
N SER A 111 -16.41 12.50 14.14
CA SER A 111 -15.17 12.67 13.36
C SER A 111 -14.63 11.33 12.87
N TYR A 112 -14.62 10.33 13.77
CA TYR A 112 -14.15 8.99 13.44
C TYR A 112 -15.01 8.31 12.35
N GLU A 113 -16.33 8.37 12.46
CA GLU A 113 -17.26 7.79 11.49
C GLU A 113 -17.07 8.37 10.09
N TYR A 114 -17.01 9.70 10.00
CA TYR A 114 -16.79 10.39 8.74
C TYR A 114 -15.41 10.05 8.14
N THR A 115 -14.39 9.92 8.98
CA THR A 115 -13.05 9.49 8.54
C THR A 115 -13.09 8.09 7.92
N LEU A 116 -13.79 7.14 8.55
CA LEU A 116 -13.91 5.78 8.03
C LEU A 116 -14.72 5.73 6.72
N LYS A 117 -15.79 6.53 6.60
CA LYS A 117 -16.54 6.67 5.35
C LYS A 117 -15.66 7.21 4.23
N GLY A 118 -14.90 8.28 4.50
CA GLY A 118 -13.94 8.85 3.55
C GLY A 118 -12.91 7.83 3.09
N ARG A 119 -12.30 7.09 4.02
CA ARG A 119 -11.35 6.01 3.70
C ARG A 119 -11.98 4.92 2.83
N ALA A 120 -13.19 4.47 3.14
CA ALA A 120 -13.88 3.43 2.37
C ALA A 120 -14.21 3.90 0.95
N LEU A 121 -14.56 5.18 0.77
CA LEU A 121 -14.82 5.79 -0.53
C LEU A 121 -13.54 5.96 -1.35
N ASN A 122 -12.42 6.37 -0.74
CA ASN A 122 -11.11 6.46 -1.38
C ASN A 122 -10.66 5.12 -2.00
N GLN A 123 -11.04 3.99 -1.40
CA GLN A 123 -10.71 2.65 -1.91
C GLN A 123 -11.51 2.21 -3.14
N LYS A 124 -12.47 3.01 -3.62
CA LYS A 124 -13.26 2.71 -4.82
C LYS A 124 -12.59 3.14 -6.13
N PHE A 125 -11.58 4.01 -6.08
CA PHE A 125 -10.86 4.51 -7.27
C PHE A 125 -11.79 5.11 -8.34
N ASP A 126 -12.85 5.78 -7.89
CA ASP A 126 -13.92 6.35 -8.71
C ASP A 126 -14.02 7.86 -8.45
N LYS A 127 -14.31 8.66 -9.49
CA LYS A 127 -14.26 10.12 -9.42
C LYS A 127 -15.29 10.67 -8.44
N GLU A 128 -16.53 10.18 -8.54
CA GLU A 128 -17.64 10.59 -7.68
C GLU A 128 -17.40 10.12 -6.25
N ALA A 129 -16.95 8.89 -6.05
CA ALA A 129 -16.58 8.38 -4.74
C ALA A 129 -15.43 9.18 -4.11
N ASN A 130 -14.42 9.57 -4.88
CA ASN A 130 -13.31 10.39 -4.40
C ASN A 130 -13.79 11.78 -3.96
N ALA A 131 -14.65 12.44 -4.74
CA ALA A 131 -15.24 13.72 -4.36
C ALA A 131 -16.07 13.61 -3.06
N GLU A 132 -16.84 12.54 -2.92
CA GLU A 132 -17.60 12.28 -1.69
C GLU A 132 -16.70 11.93 -0.51
N ALA A 133 -15.58 11.24 -0.75
CA ALA A 133 -14.58 10.96 0.28
C ALA A 133 -14.03 12.25 0.88
N ILE A 134 -13.71 13.24 0.05
CA ILE A 134 -13.22 14.55 0.49
C ILE A 134 -14.26 15.23 1.38
N LYS A 135 -15.55 15.26 0.99
CA LYS A 135 -16.62 15.84 1.81
C LYS A 135 -16.76 15.15 3.18
N MET A 136 -16.66 13.83 3.22
CA MET A 136 -16.69 13.10 4.49
C MET A 136 -15.47 13.46 5.33
N LEU A 137 -14.29 13.57 4.75
CA LEU A 137 -13.07 13.93 5.48
C LEU A 137 -13.11 15.38 5.99
N ASP A 138 -13.73 16.29 5.25
CA ASP A 138 -13.99 17.66 5.69
C ASP A 138 -14.97 17.70 6.86
N ALA A 139 -16.09 16.98 6.78
CA ALA A 139 -17.03 16.85 7.89
C ALA A 139 -16.40 16.20 9.13
N ALA A 140 -15.43 15.29 8.94
CA ALA A 140 -14.66 14.72 10.04
C ALA A 140 -13.76 15.75 10.73
N ILE A 141 -13.10 16.61 9.94
CA ILE A 141 -12.26 17.70 10.43
C ILE A 141 -13.09 18.76 11.15
N GLU A 142 -14.25 19.14 10.59
CA GLU A 142 -15.17 20.07 11.24
C GLU A 142 -15.70 19.55 12.58
N ALA A 143 -15.90 18.24 12.70
CA ALA A 143 -16.35 17.62 13.94
C ALA A 143 -15.23 17.60 15.01
N ASP A 144 -13.97 17.42 14.62
CA ASP A 144 -12.81 17.44 15.51
C ASP A 144 -11.53 17.80 14.73
N ASP A 145 -11.08 19.04 14.89
CA ASP A 145 -9.89 19.59 14.23
C ASP A 145 -8.57 19.12 14.84
N THR A 146 -8.62 18.40 15.97
CA THR A 146 -7.46 17.79 16.62
C THR A 146 -7.23 16.34 16.18
N ASN A 147 -8.20 15.75 15.47
CA ASN A 147 -8.07 14.40 14.91
C ASN A 147 -7.14 14.42 13.69
N ALA A 148 -5.94 13.87 13.83
CA ALA A 148 -4.95 13.81 12.74
C ALA A 148 -5.39 12.94 11.55
N LEU A 149 -6.22 11.92 11.80
CA LEU A 149 -6.54 10.87 10.83
C LEU A 149 -7.29 11.38 9.58
N PRO A 150 -8.34 12.22 9.67
CA PRO A 150 -9.01 12.73 8.49
C PRO A 150 -8.12 13.63 7.63
N TYR A 151 -7.22 14.42 8.23
CA TYR A 151 -6.22 15.19 7.46
C TYR A 151 -5.30 14.26 6.65
N SER A 152 -4.81 13.18 7.27
CA SER A 152 -3.97 12.16 6.61
C SER A 152 -4.69 11.50 5.43
N TRP A 153 -5.95 11.11 5.61
CA TRP A 153 -6.76 10.54 4.52
C TRP A 153 -7.19 11.56 3.47
N LYS A 154 -7.37 12.84 3.84
CA LYS A 154 -7.68 13.92 2.90
C LYS A 154 -6.50 14.16 1.97
N ALA A 155 -5.28 14.26 2.51
CA ALA A 155 -4.07 14.32 1.71
C ALA A 155 -3.94 13.11 0.77
N CYS A 156 -4.19 11.90 1.26
CA CYS A 156 -4.17 10.69 0.43
C CYS A 156 -5.20 10.75 -0.72
N THR A 157 -6.39 11.27 -0.44
CA THR A 157 -7.51 11.33 -1.40
C THR A 157 -7.27 12.39 -2.47
N LEU A 158 -6.72 13.54 -2.09
CA LEU A 158 -6.30 14.61 -3.01
C LEU A 158 -5.16 14.15 -3.91
N GLY A 159 -4.15 13.47 -3.35
CA GLY A 159 -3.06 12.87 -4.12
C GLY A 159 -3.58 11.88 -5.16
N GLN A 160 -4.46 10.94 -4.76
CA GLN A 160 -5.12 10.02 -5.69
C GLN A 160 -5.90 10.77 -6.78
N ALA A 161 -6.64 11.82 -6.41
CA ALA A 161 -7.43 12.58 -7.37
C ALA A 161 -6.56 13.25 -8.44
N MET A 162 -5.40 13.80 -8.07
CA MET A 162 -4.46 14.39 -9.01
C MET A 162 -3.78 13.32 -9.88
N THR A 163 -3.38 12.19 -9.29
CA THR A 163 -2.74 11.09 -10.02
C THR A 163 -3.67 10.46 -11.05
N LEU A 164 -4.96 10.29 -10.73
CA LEU A 164 -5.95 9.68 -11.63
C LEU A 164 -6.66 10.70 -12.54
N GLY A 165 -6.28 11.98 -12.50
CA GLY A 165 -6.89 13.03 -13.33
C GLY A 165 -8.33 13.39 -12.93
N PHE A 166 -8.76 13.06 -11.71
CA PHE A 166 -10.06 13.49 -11.17
C PHE A 166 -10.06 14.98 -10.82
N ARG A 167 -8.89 15.51 -10.43
CA ARG A 167 -8.61 16.92 -10.22
C ARG A 167 -7.35 17.32 -10.97
N GLU A 168 -7.32 18.56 -11.45
CA GLU A 168 -6.14 19.13 -12.08
C GLU A 168 -5.05 19.37 -11.04
N ARG A 169 -3.79 19.17 -11.45
CA ARG A 169 -2.63 19.50 -10.63
C ARG A 169 -2.30 20.99 -10.81
N ASN A 170 -2.98 21.84 -10.05
CA ASN A 170 -2.79 23.29 -10.01
C ASN A 170 -2.37 23.75 -8.61
N ASP A 171 -2.01 25.03 -8.46
CA ASP A 171 -1.49 25.58 -7.20
C ASP A 171 -2.50 25.42 -6.04
N GLU A 172 -3.79 25.64 -6.30
CA GLU A 172 -4.86 25.51 -5.30
C GLU A 172 -4.99 24.08 -4.76
N ASN A 173 -5.08 23.07 -5.64
CA ASN A 173 -5.19 21.67 -5.22
C ASN A 173 -3.91 21.17 -4.54
N MET A 174 -2.75 21.68 -4.98
CA MET A 174 -1.47 21.37 -4.34
C MET A 174 -1.36 22.01 -2.95
N GLU A 175 -1.85 23.24 -2.76
CA GLU A 175 -1.93 23.90 -1.46
C GLU A 175 -2.86 23.15 -0.51
N GLU A 176 -4.03 22.70 -0.98
CA GLU A 176 -4.97 21.91 -0.18
C GLU A 176 -4.35 20.57 0.27
N PHE A 177 -3.65 19.89 -0.65
CA PHE A 177 -2.93 18.65 -0.39
C PHE A 177 -1.82 18.84 0.66
N LEU A 178 -0.96 19.84 0.47
CA LEU A 178 0.17 20.12 1.35
C LEU A 178 -0.30 20.63 2.73
N GLY A 179 -1.35 21.45 2.76
CA GLY A 179 -1.96 21.93 4.00
C GLY A 179 -2.52 20.79 4.84
N SER A 180 -3.25 19.87 4.20
CA SER A 180 -3.78 18.66 4.86
C SER A 180 -2.65 17.78 5.39
N LEU A 181 -1.61 17.56 4.59
CA LEU A 181 -0.47 16.73 4.98
C LEU A 181 0.34 17.34 6.13
N SER A 182 0.56 18.65 6.08
CA SER A 182 1.24 19.42 7.13
C SER A 182 0.48 19.31 8.45
N LYS A 183 -0.85 19.54 8.43
CA LYS A 183 -1.68 19.47 9.64
C LYS A 183 -1.73 18.06 10.23
N ALA A 184 -1.82 17.04 9.37
CA ALA A 184 -1.76 15.65 9.81
C ALA A 184 -0.44 15.34 10.55
N ASN A 185 0.69 15.82 10.03
CA ASN A 185 2.00 15.61 10.63
C ASN A 185 2.22 16.44 11.91
N GLU A 186 1.65 17.64 11.98
CA GLU A 186 1.65 18.48 13.20
C GLU A 186 0.90 17.80 14.35
N LEU A 187 -0.27 17.22 14.06
CA LEU A 187 -1.12 16.56 15.05
C LEU A 187 -0.60 15.17 15.43
N ASN A 188 0.00 14.44 14.50
CA ASN A 188 0.61 13.13 14.76
C ASN A 188 1.78 12.84 13.79
N ASP A 189 3.00 13.10 14.25
CA ASP A 189 4.24 12.88 13.47
C ASP A 189 4.67 11.40 13.37
N ASN A 190 3.92 10.49 14.01
CA ASN A 190 4.12 9.05 13.98
C ASN A 190 3.01 8.30 13.22
N ASP A 191 2.07 9.01 12.58
CA ASP A 191 1.07 8.35 11.74
C ASP A 191 1.74 7.71 10.52
N TRP A 192 1.53 6.40 10.33
CA TRP A 192 2.17 5.66 9.24
C TRP A 192 1.73 6.19 7.87
N ASN A 193 0.48 6.62 7.73
CA ASN A 193 -0.08 7.04 6.44
C ASN A 193 0.43 8.44 6.05
N THR A 194 0.48 9.36 7.00
CA THR A 194 1.11 10.68 6.82
C THR A 194 2.58 10.54 6.45
N ASN A 195 3.34 9.75 7.22
CA ASN A 195 4.77 9.52 6.95
C ASN A 195 5.00 8.83 5.60
N ARG A 196 4.11 7.91 5.19
CA ARG A 196 4.17 7.28 3.86
C ARG A 196 4.03 8.34 2.75
N ILE A 197 3.03 9.21 2.83
CA ILE A 197 2.79 10.25 1.83
C ILE A 197 3.92 11.28 1.81
N LEU A 198 4.46 11.67 2.97
CA LEU A 198 5.65 12.53 3.06
C LEU A 198 6.89 11.87 2.43
N GLY A 199 7.03 10.56 2.59
CA GLY A 199 8.06 9.75 1.94
C GLY A 199 7.92 9.78 0.40
N GLU A 200 6.71 9.57 -0.11
CA GLU A 200 6.38 9.62 -1.55
C GLU A 200 6.65 11.03 -2.13
N ALA A 201 6.14 12.08 -1.48
CA ALA A 201 6.36 13.46 -1.91
C ALA A 201 7.85 13.82 -1.94
N SER A 202 8.61 13.41 -0.92
CA SER A 202 10.06 13.62 -0.87
C SER A 202 10.79 12.87 -1.99
N LEU A 203 10.34 11.65 -2.34
CA LEU A 203 10.91 10.86 -3.43
C LEU A 203 10.69 11.54 -4.78
N THR A 204 9.46 12.01 -5.04
CA THR A 204 9.12 12.73 -6.28
C THR A 204 9.94 14.01 -6.43
N LEU A 205 10.19 14.73 -5.32
CA LEU A 205 11.06 15.91 -5.28
C LEU A 205 12.56 15.56 -5.30
N GLN A 206 12.92 14.27 -5.46
CA GLN A 206 14.30 13.76 -5.45
C GLN A 206 15.07 14.07 -4.16
N ASN A 207 14.37 14.34 -3.06
CA ASN A 207 14.92 14.48 -1.72
C ASN A 207 15.07 13.09 -1.08
N PHE A 208 15.94 12.25 -1.66
CA PHE A 208 16.05 10.82 -1.33
C PHE A 208 16.29 10.54 0.16
N GLN A 209 17.15 11.32 0.82
CA GLN A 209 17.41 11.16 2.25
C GLN A 209 16.17 11.46 3.10
N GLN A 210 15.43 12.52 2.75
CA GLN A 210 14.20 12.88 3.45
C GLN A 210 13.12 11.82 3.22
N SER A 211 13.03 11.28 2.00
CA SER A 211 12.14 10.17 1.67
C SER A 211 12.43 8.96 2.56
N LYS A 212 13.71 8.59 2.74
CA LYS A 212 14.11 7.49 3.63
C LYS A 212 13.72 7.73 5.08
N ILE A 213 13.88 8.95 5.59
CA ILE A 213 13.51 9.28 6.98
C ILE A 213 12.01 9.03 7.21
N TYR A 214 11.16 9.61 6.35
CA TYR A 214 9.71 9.45 6.47
C TYR A 214 9.25 8.02 6.19
N ALA A 215 9.80 7.37 5.16
CA ALA A 215 9.48 5.98 4.84
C ALA A 215 9.88 5.02 5.96
N THR A 216 11.00 5.27 6.65
CA THR A 216 11.44 4.50 7.82
C THR A 216 10.48 4.68 9.00
N LYS A 217 10.02 5.92 9.27
CA LYS A 217 8.98 6.16 10.28
C LYS A 217 7.69 5.40 9.95
N ALA A 218 7.24 5.46 8.70
CA ALA A 218 6.07 4.73 8.24
C ALA A 218 6.24 3.21 8.39
N TYR A 219 7.39 2.66 8.00
CA TYR A 219 7.71 1.24 8.14
C TYR A 219 7.71 0.79 9.60
N ASN A 220 8.34 1.54 10.49
CA ASN A 220 8.35 1.22 11.92
C ASN A 220 6.94 1.24 12.54
N ALA A 221 6.06 2.11 12.05
CA ALA A 221 4.69 2.21 12.53
C ALA A 221 3.74 1.15 11.93
N ASN A 222 3.96 0.73 10.67
CA ASN A 222 3.14 -0.29 10.01
C ASN A 222 3.93 -1.12 8.97
N PRO A 223 4.77 -2.08 9.42
CA PRO A 223 5.76 -2.77 8.57
C PRO A 223 5.18 -3.81 7.61
N ASN A 224 3.85 -4.03 7.65
CA ASN A 224 3.15 -5.01 6.84
C ASN A 224 2.12 -4.38 5.90
N HIS A 225 2.02 -3.05 5.85
CA HIS A 225 1.12 -2.37 4.93
C HIS A 225 1.75 -2.28 3.52
N PRO A 226 1.09 -2.74 2.45
CA PRO A 226 1.69 -2.81 1.11
C PRO A 226 2.24 -1.49 0.60
N PHE A 227 1.48 -0.40 0.76
CA PHE A 227 1.95 0.92 0.34
C PHE A 227 3.12 1.45 1.20
N VAL A 228 3.25 1.00 2.46
CA VAL A 228 4.40 1.35 3.32
C VAL A 228 5.64 0.58 2.87
N LEU A 229 5.49 -0.71 2.60
CA LEU A 229 6.56 -1.54 2.03
C LEU A 229 7.04 -0.97 0.68
N SER A 230 6.11 -0.52 -0.18
CA SER A 230 6.45 0.10 -1.46
C SER A 230 7.35 1.32 -1.28
N ILE A 231 6.92 2.34 -0.52
CA ILE A 231 7.73 3.55 -0.36
C ILE A 231 9.02 3.30 0.41
N TYR A 232 9.03 2.39 1.38
CA TYR A 232 10.22 2.05 2.14
C TYR A 232 11.26 1.35 1.25
N GLY A 233 10.84 0.38 0.44
CA GLY A 233 11.71 -0.26 -0.55
C GLY A 233 12.25 0.75 -1.56
N ASP A 234 11.39 1.63 -2.10
CA ASP A 234 11.81 2.69 -3.04
C ASP A 234 12.85 3.62 -2.40
N ALA A 235 12.60 4.05 -1.17
CA ALA A 235 13.52 4.91 -0.46
C ALA A 235 14.87 4.21 -0.19
N LEU A 236 14.87 2.92 0.15
CA LEU A 236 16.12 2.15 0.33
C LEU A 236 16.93 2.08 -0.96
N ILE A 237 16.32 1.65 -2.07
CA ILE A 237 17.05 1.51 -3.34
C ILE A 237 17.57 2.85 -3.86
N ARG A 238 16.83 3.96 -3.64
CA ARG A 238 17.27 5.32 -4.01
C ARG A 238 18.30 5.93 -3.06
N ASN A 239 18.58 5.29 -1.93
CA ASN A 239 19.67 5.66 -1.02
C ASN A 239 20.83 4.66 -1.06
N GLY A 240 20.89 3.79 -2.08
CA GLY A 240 21.98 2.84 -2.29
C GLY A 240 21.88 1.55 -1.48
N GLU A 241 20.84 1.38 -0.66
CA GLU A 241 20.59 0.15 0.11
C GLU A 241 19.79 -0.86 -0.72
N VAL A 242 20.31 -1.19 -1.90
CA VAL A 242 19.57 -1.94 -2.94
C VAL A 242 19.17 -3.33 -2.44
N GLU A 243 20.10 -4.08 -1.83
CA GLU A 243 19.81 -5.42 -1.29
C GLU A 243 18.72 -5.42 -0.21
N SER A 244 18.69 -4.39 0.65
CA SER A 244 17.66 -4.23 1.66
C SER A 244 16.31 -3.91 1.03
N GLY A 245 16.29 -3.05 0.00
CA GLY A 245 15.08 -2.76 -0.76
C GLY A 245 14.51 -3.98 -1.46
N ILE A 246 15.36 -4.84 -2.05
CA ILE A 246 14.94 -6.12 -2.64
C ILE A 246 14.20 -6.97 -1.61
N LYS A 247 14.77 -7.17 -0.41
CA LYS A 247 14.12 -7.95 0.66
C LYS A 247 12.76 -7.39 1.06
N VAL A 248 12.61 -6.07 1.06
CA VAL A 248 11.33 -5.39 1.36
C VAL A 248 10.30 -5.66 0.26
N PHE A 249 10.70 -5.59 -1.01
CA PHE A 249 9.79 -5.89 -2.12
C PHE A 249 9.46 -7.38 -2.22
N GLU A 250 10.38 -8.29 -1.89
CA GLU A 250 10.09 -9.72 -1.76
C GLU A 250 9.08 -9.99 -0.64
N LYS A 251 9.19 -9.27 0.49
CA LYS A 251 8.18 -9.30 1.57
C LYS A 251 6.83 -8.82 1.05
N MET A 252 6.79 -7.71 0.30
CA MET A 252 5.57 -7.16 -0.28
C MET A 252 4.90 -8.13 -1.25
N TYR A 253 5.67 -8.74 -2.16
CA TYR A 253 5.17 -9.73 -3.13
C TYR A 253 4.56 -10.95 -2.44
N LYS A 254 5.20 -11.45 -1.36
CA LYS A 254 4.65 -12.57 -0.57
C LYS A 254 3.34 -12.22 0.15
N MET A 255 3.10 -10.96 0.48
CA MET A 255 1.92 -10.50 1.22
C MET A 255 0.72 -10.15 0.34
N GLU A 256 0.93 -9.91 -0.96
CA GLU A 256 -0.13 -9.64 -1.94
C GLU A 256 -0.17 -10.75 -2.99
N PRO A 257 -0.67 -11.95 -2.64
CA PRO A 257 -0.41 -13.12 -3.48
C PRO A 257 -1.48 -13.30 -4.57
N ILE A 258 -2.39 -12.32 -4.73
CA ILE A 258 -3.37 -12.25 -5.82
C ILE A 258 -3.15 -10.96 -6.62
N PRO A 259 -2.64 -11.04 -7.85
CA PRO A 259 -2.74 -9.97 -8.83
C PRO A 259 -4.23 -9.69 -9.08
N ALA A 260 -4.70 -8.48 -8.80
CA ALA A 260 -6.02 -8.07 -9.26
C ALA A 260 -6.02 -7.92 -10.79
N MET A 261 -7.16 -8.12 -11.44
CA MET A 261 -7.43 -7.70 -12.84
C MET A 261 -7.52 -6.16 -12.96
N ASP A 262 -6.55 -5.45 -12.41
CA ASP A 262 -6.49 -3.99 -12.29
C ASP A 262 -5.04 -3.60 -12.57
N SER A 263 -4.76 -2.59 -13.38
CA SER A 263 -3.42 -2.22 -13.91
C SER A 263 -2.31 -1.94 -12.86
N ASN A 264 -2.63 -2.07 -11.57
CA ASN A 264 -1.76 -1.93 -10.41
C ASN A 264 -1.28 -3.27 -9.81
N SER A 265 -1.69 -4.41 -10.33
CA SER A 265 -1.39 -5.75 -9.80
C SER A 265 0.07 -6.16 -9.95
N ASP A 266 0.75 -5.69 -11.00
CA ASP A 266 2.18 -5.95 -11.20
C ASP A 266 3.09 -5.05 -10.35
N ARG A 267 2.54 -4.18 -9.49
CA ARG A 267 3.34 -3.23 -8.73
C ARG A 267 4.49 -3.90 -7.97
N PRO A 268 4.30 -5.00 -7.22
CA PRO A 268 5.42 -5.65 -6.54
C PRO A 268 6.48 -6.20 -7.51
N LEU A 269 6.06 -6.77 -8.63
CA LEU A 269 6.97 -7.29 -9.66
C LEU A 269 7.77 -6.17 -10.32
N LYS A 270 7.13 -5.06 -10.70
CA LYS A 270 7.80 -3.88 -11.27
C LYS A 270 8.82 -3.27 -10.30
N LYS A 271 8.49 -3.21 -9.01
CA LYS A 271 9.43 -2.76 -7.97
C LYS A 271 10.63 -3.70 -7.82
N LEU A 272 10.40 -5.01 -7.84
CA LEU A 272 11.47 -6.01 -7.85
C LEU A 272 12.34 -5.90 -9.09
N PHE A 273 11.73 -5.77 -10.28
CA PHE A 273 12.43 -5.62 -11.54
C PHE A 273 13.42 -4.45 -11.51
N LEU A 274 12.95 -3.27 -11.08
CA LEU A 274 13.80 -2.09 -10.94
C LEU A 274 14.91 -2.31 -9.90
N ALA A 275 14.59 -2.92 -8.76
CA ALA A 275 15.58 -3.18 -7.71
C ALA A 275 16.67 -4.16 -8.18
N TYR A 276 16.32 -5.24 -8.88
CA TYR A 276 17.30 -6.17 -9.47
C TYR A 276 18.14 -5.50 -10.56
N TYR A 277 17.53 -4.63 -11.37
CA TYR A 277 18.27 -3.86 -12.37
C TYR A 277 19.33 -2.95 -11.73
N LEU A 278 18.96 -2.23 -10.67
CA LEU A 278 19.90 -1.41 -9.88
C LEU A 278 20.97 -2.25 -9.17
N ASN A 279 20.68 -3.52 -8.89
CA ASN A 279 21.64 -4.48 -8.33
C ASN A 279 22.50 -5.18 -9.39
N ASN A 280 22.31 -4.88 -10.67
CA ASN A 280 22.91 -5.56 -11.82
C ASN A 280 22.61 -7.08 -11.91
N ASP A 281 21.52 -7.55 -11.30
CA ASP A 281 21.07 -8.94 -11.40
C ASP A 281 20.13 -9.10 -12.61
N TYR A 282 20.71 -9.07 -13.80
CA TYR A 282 19.95 -9.12 -15.05
C TYR A 282 19.27 -10.48 -15.27
N LYS A 283 19.75 -11.54 -14.65
CA LYS A 283 19.07 -12.85 -14.67
C LYS A 283 17.73 -12.76 -13.93
N LYS A 284 17.71 -12.13 -12.75
CA LYS A 284 16.46 -11.88 -12.03
C LYS A 284 15.55 -10.90 -12.75
N CYS A 285 16.10 -9.89 -13.44
CA CYS A 285 15.29 -9.04 -14.31
C CYS A 285 14.55 -9.84 -15.39
N ASP A 286 15.22 -10.79 -16.07
CA ASP A 286 14.58 -11.66 -17.06
C ASP A 286 13.46 -12.52 -16.44
N GLU A 287 13.70 -13.10 -15.26
CA GLU A 287 12.71 -13.92 -14.55
C GLU A 287 11.46 -13.11 -14.16
N ILE A 288 11.66 -11.87 -13.68
CA ILE A 288 10.55 -11.00 -13.23
C ILE A 288 9.83 -10.38 -14.42
N PHE A 289 10.54 -9.96 -15.47
CA PHE A 289 9.92 -9.34 -16.66
C PHE A 289 8.87 -10.27 -17.27
N ASN A 290 9.18 -11.57 -17.38
CA ASN A 290 8.24 -12.56 -17.92
C ASN A 290 7.03 -12.86 -17.01
N GLN A 291 7.01 -12.35 -15.78
CA GLN A 291 5.88 -12.49 -14.85
C GLN A 291 4.98 -11.25 -14.84
N ILE A 292 5.43 -10.12 -15.39
CA ILE A 292 4.64 -8.89 -15.49
C ILE A 292 3.62 -9.09 -16.61
N GLU A 293 2.34 -8.87 -16.33
CA GLU A 293 1.26 -8.97 -17.32
C GLU A 293 1.14 -7.69 -18.15
N GLU A 294 1.25 -6.52 -17.49
CA GLU A 294 1.12 -5.20 -18.11
C GLU A 294 2.38 -4.35 -17.94
N HIS A 295 3.26 -4.40 -18.95
CA HIS A 295 4.45 -3.56 -19.02
C HIS A 295 4.12 -2.07 -19.12
N ASP A 296 4.76 -1.25 -18.29
CA ASP A 296 4.82 0.21 -18.46
C ASP A 296 6.14 0.61 -19.15
N PHE A 297 6.30 1.91 -19.41
CA PHE A 297 7.46 2.41 -20.13
C PHE A 297 8.76 2.12 -19.38
N GLN A 298 8.77 2.18 -18.04
CA GLN A 298 9.99 2.00 -17.26
C GLN A 298 10.53 0.59 -17.39
N ASP A 299 9.70 -0.43 -17.16
CA ASP A 299 10.16 -1.81 -17.20
C ASP A 299 10.49 -2.25 -18.63
N TRP A 300 9.68 -1.85 -19.63
CA TRP A 300 9.97 -2.09 -21.05
C TRP A 300 11.29 -1.46 -21.51
N PHE A 301 11.50 -0.17 -21.21
CA PHE A 301 12.69 0.56 -21.63
C PHE A 301 13.97 0.03 -20.98
N ILE A 302 13.92 -0.25 -19.68
CA ILE A 302 15.05 -0.85 -18.96
C ILE A 302 15.36 -2.25 -19.52
N TYR A 303 14.34 -3.03 -19.91
CA TYR A 303 14.57 -4.35 -20.48
C TYR A 303 15.30 -4.30 -21.82
N MET A 304 14.94 -3.36 -22.71
CA MET A 304 15.72 -3.09 -23.94
C MET A 304 17.18 -2.73 -23.62
N HIS A 305 17.39 -1.88 -22.62
CA HIS A 305 18.73 -1.49 -22.21
C HIS A 305 19.55 -2.67 -21.66
N ILE A 306 18.92 -3.59 -20.91
CA ILE A 306 19.55 -4.84 -20.45
C ILE A 306 19.97 -5.71 -21.65
N LYS A 307 19.08 -5.94 -22.62
CA LYS A 307 19.37 -6.77 -23.79
C LYS A 307 20.48 -6.17 -24.66
N THR A 308 20.49 -4.85 -24.82
CA THR A 308 21.58 -4.14 -25.51
C THR A 308 22.91 -4.35 -24.80
N LYS A 309 22.97 -4.20 -23.47
CA LYS A 309 24.19 -4.45 -22.68
C LYS A 309 24.69 -5.89 -22.80
N GLN A 310 23.79 -6.84 -23.02
CA GLN A 310 24.11 -8.26 -23.20
C GLN A 310 24.41 -8.65 -24.66
N ASN A 311 24.33 -7.71 -25.61
CA ASN A 311 24.43 -7.96 -27.06
C ASN A 311 23.42 -9.00 -27.57
N ILE A 312 22.20 -8.99 -27.03
CA ILE A 312 21.10 -9.87 -27.47
C ILE A 312 20.21 -9.09 -28.44
N GLU A 313 19.90 -9.65 -29.61
CA GLU A 313 18.94 -9.08 -30.57
C GLU A 313 17.51 -9.28 -30.03
N TYR A 314 16.73 -8.20 -29.94
CA TYR A 314 15.35 -8.23 -29.41
C TYR A 314 14.30 -7.57 -30.31
N ILE A 315 14.70 -7.01 -31.45
CA ILE A 315 13.82 -6.19 -32.31
C ILE A 315 12.64 -7.01 -32.88
N LYS A 316 12.77 -8.34 -32.96
CA LYS A 316 11.74 -9.27 -33.45
C LYS A 316 10.94 -9.93 -32.32
N GLU A 317 11.21 -9.57 -31.07
CA GLU A 317 10.50 -10.13 -29.93
C GLU A 317 9.15 -9.45 -29.77
N SER A 318 8.11 -10.24 -29.49
CA SER A 318 6.73 -9.74 -29.38
C SER A 318 6.59 -8.63 -28.33
N TRP A 319 7.30 -8.73 -27.20
CA TRP A 319 7.24 -7.72 -26.14
C TRP A 319 7.82 -6.37 -26.60
N TYR A 320 8.83 -6.39 -27.48
CA TYR A 320 9.43 -5.18 -28.04
C TYR A 320 8.48 -4.53 -29.03
N GLU A 321 7.95 -5.28 -30.00
CA GLU A 321 7.03 -4.76 -31.01
C GLU A 321 5.78 -4.14 -30.36
N MET A 322 5.19 -4.81 -29.37
CA MET A 322 4.04 -4.31 -28.63
C MET A 322 4.36 -3.02 -27.86
N GLY A 323 5.49 -2.97 -27.16
CA GLY A 323 5.89 -1.79 -26.41
C GLY A 323 6.28 -0.61 -27.31
N ALA A 324 6.97 -0.87 -28.43
CA ALA A 324 7.33 0.13 -29.42
C ALA A 324 6.08 0.83 -29.98
N GLU A 325 5.02 0.08 -30.30
CA GLU A 325 3.75 0.66 -30.73
C GLU A 325 3.02 1.38 -29.57
N LYS A 326 3.03 0.81 -28.37
CA LYS A 326 2.35 1.37 -27.18
C LYS A 326 2.97 2.70 -26.72
N PHE A 327 4.28 2.87 -26.87
CA PHE A 327 5.04 4.00 -26.31
C PHE A 327 5.63 4.94 -27.36
N LYS A 328 5.24 4.80 -28.64
CA LYS A 328 5.77 5.59 -29.77
C LYS A 328 5.59 7.10 -29.63
N ASP A 329 4.54 7.55 -28.96
CA ASP A 329 4.19 8.96 -28.82
C ASP A 329 4.78 9.60 -27.54
N LEU A 330 5.51 8.83 -26.73
CA LEU A 330 6.13 9.33 -25.50
C LEU A 330 7.44 10.06 -25.79
N ASN A 331 7.72 11.12 -25.03
CA ASN A 331 9.06 11.69 -24.96
C ASN A 331 9.89 10.87 -23.95
N TRP A 332 10.74 9.98 -24.46
CA TRP A 332 11.50 9.05 -23.62
C TRP A 332 12.40 9.74 -22.61
N LYS A 333 12.92 10.94 -22.91
CA LYS A 333 13.74 11.71 -21.99
C LYS A 333 12.94 12.23 -20.80
N ASP A 334 11.73 12.70 -21.06
CA ASP A 334 10.82 13.16 -20.00
C ASP A 334 10.40 11.97 -19.13
N GLU A 335 10.12 10.81 -19.73
CA GLU A 335 9.80 9.58 -19.00
C GLU A 335 10.96 9.07 -18.12
N ILE A 336 12.20 9.07 -18.61
CA ILE A 336 13.38 8.69 -17.82
C ILE A 336 13.55 9.60 -16.60
N SER A 337 13.15 10.88 -16.69
CA SER A 337 13.20 11.80 -15.56
C SER A 337 12.28 11.37 -14.40
N LEU A 338 11.19 10.65 -14.71
CA LEU A 338 10.23 10.11 -13.76
C LEU A 338 10.73 8.83 -13.07
N PHE A 339 11.85 8.26 -13.52
CA PHE A 339 12.43 7.08 -12.86
C PHE A 339 13.02 7.43 -11.50
N HIS A 340 13.21 8.72 -11.19
CA HIS A 340 13.73 9.21 -9.91
C HIS A 340 15.07 8.57 -9.53
N LEU A 341 15.96 8.30 -10.49
CA LEU A 341 17.26 7.68 -10.24
C LEU A 341 18.19 8.63 -9.47
N ASN A 342 18.85 8.10 -8.43
CA ASN A 342 19.86 8.83 -7.66
C ASN A 342 21.24 8.81 -8.34
N ASP A 343 21.53 7.74 -9.09
CA ASP A 343 22.75 7.58 -9.86
C ASP A 343 22.69 8.41 -11.16
N LYS A 344 23.52 9.45 -11.21
CA LYS A 344 23.62 10.36 -12.36
C LYS A 344 24.27 9.68 -13.58
N GLU A 345 25.22 8.79 -13.37
CA GLU A 345 25.89 8.07 -14.47
C GLU A 345 24.91 7.11 -15.13
N LEU A 346 24.16 6.36 -14.32
CA LEU A 346 23.09 5.49 -14.83
C LEU A 346 22.03 6.28 -15.58
N LYS A 347 21.59 7.42 -15.02
CA LYS A 347 20.61 8.28 -15.69
C LYS A 347 21.14 8.78 -17.05
N SER A 348 22.36 9.29 -17.11
CA SER A 348 22.96 9.73 -18.37
C SER A 348 23.14 8.58 -19.36
N SER A 349 23.50 7.37 -18.90
CA SER A 349 23.57 6.17 -19.74
C SER A 349 22.21 5.83 -20.36
N LEU A 350 21.12 5.95 -19.60
CA LEU A 350 19.76 5.70 -20.09
C LEU A 350 19.31 6.79 -21.07
N GLU A 351 19.62 8.06 -20.80
CA GLU A 351 19.32 9.17 -21.71
C GLU A 351 20.06 9.00 -23.06
N SER A 352 21.35 8.66 -23.05
CA SER A 352 22.10 8.37 -24.28
C SER A 352 21.58 7.13 -25.02
N PHE A 353 21.11 6.11 -24.28
CA PHE A 353 20.48 4.95 -24.89
C PHE A 353 19.16 5.33 -25.58
N ALA A 354 18.33 6.18 -24.96
CA ALA A 354 17.11 6.69 -25.58
C ALA A 354 17.38 7.49 -26.86
N GLU A 355 18.45 8.29 -26.92
CA GLU A 355 18.81 9.08 -28.13
C GLU A 355 19.28 8.20 -29.30
N SER A 356 19.61 6.93 -29.05
CA SER A 356 20.09 5.97 -30.06
C SER A 356 18.99 5.13 -30.71
N HIS A 357 17.74 5.30 -30.27
CA HIS A 357 16.54 4.59 -30.70
C HIS A 357 15.49 5.60 -31.16
#